data_AF-A0A924HQT3-F1
#
_entry.id   AF-A0A924HQT3-F1
#
_cell.length_a   1.000
_cell.length_b   1.000
_cell.length_c   1.000
_cell.angle_alpha   90.00
_cell.angle_beta   90.00
_cell.angle_gamma   90.00
#
_symmetry.space_group_name_H-M   'P 1'
#
loop_
_entity.id
_entity.type
_entity.pdbx_description
1 polymer ?
#
loop_
_entity_poly.entity_id
_entity_poly.type
_entity_poly.pdbx_seq_one_letter_code
_entity_poly.pdbx_strand_id
1 'polypeptide(L)' 'MKVLFVCAELFPLLKTGGLADVSAALPPALRKAGCDVRLLLPAYPALETALTRAAKHQLLQLPQAGALGPQL' A
#
# COMPACT_ATOMS: atom_id res chain seq x y z
N MET A 1 -7.33 -14.94 6.34
CA MET A 1 -6.75 -14.68 4.99
C MET A 1 -5.80 -13.48 5.08
N LYS A 2 -4.64 -13.51 4.42
CA LYS A 2 -3.68 -12.39 4.39
C LYS A 2 -3.78 -11.64 3.07
N VAL A 3 -3.86 -10.32 3.11
CA VAL A 3 -4.05 -9.45 1.94
C VAL A 3 -3.06 -8.30 1.97
N LEU A 4 -2.34 -8.11 0.86
CA LEU A 4 -1.57 -6.89 0.60
C LEU A 4 -2.35 -6.03 -0.39
N PHE A 5 -2.88 -4.91 0.07
CA PHE A 5 -3.60 -3.94 -0.74
C PHE A 5 -2.60 -2.93 -1.32
N VAL A 6 -2.36 -2.99 -2.62
CA VAL A 6 -1.40 -2.11 -3.31
C VAL A 6 -2.16 -1.01 -4.04
N CYS A 7 -1.86 0.25 -3.75
CA CYS A 7 -2.52 1.40 -4.37
C CYS A 7 -1.56 2.59 -4.58
N ALA A 8 -1.94 3.51 -5.47
CA ALA A 8 -1.20 4.74 -5.72
C ALA A 8 -1.74 5.94 -4.91
N GLU A 9 -2.95 5.84 -4.36
CA GLU A 9 -3.65 6.94 -3.69
C GLU A 9 -4.20 6.50 -2.33
N LEU A 10 -4.27 7.41 -1.36
CA LEU A 10 -4.79 7.16 -0.02
C LEU A 10 -5.32 8.45 0.62
N PHE A 11 -6.62 8.55 0.89
CA PHE A 11 -7.18 9.68 1.63
C PHE A 11 -6.84 9.58 3.14
N PRO A 12 -6.50 10.69 3.83
CA PRO A 12 -6.40 12.09 3.35
C PRO A 12 -5.01 12.48 2.83
N LEU A 13 -4.07 11.55 2.74
CA LEU A 13 -2.65 11.84 2.50
C LEU A 13 -2.31 12.17 1.05
N LEU A 14 -2.96 11.49 0.10
CA LEU A 14 -2.72 11.63 -1.34
C LEU A 14 -3.99 11.27 -2.11
N LYS A 15 -4.61 12.25 -2.75
CA LYS A 15 -5.86 12.06 -3.49
C LYS A 15 -5.81 12.80 -4.82
N THR A 16 -6.00 12.05 -5.91
CA THR A 16 -6.25 12.59 -7.25
C THR A 16 -7.65 12.26 -7.73
N GLY A 17 -8.25 11.17 -7.25
CA GLY A 17 -9.61 10.76 -7.60
C GLY A 17 -10.26 9.82 -6.59
N GLY A 18 -11.22 9.02 -7.04
CA GLY A 18 -12.00 8.11 -6.18
C GLY A 18 -11.21 6.90 -5.64
N LEU A 19 -10.04 6.59 -6.22
CA LEU A 19 -9.17 5.52 -5.72
C LEU A 19 -8.71 5.79 -4.29
N ALA A 20 -8.43 7.05 -3.94
CA ALA A 20 -8.03 7.44 -2.60
C ALA A 20 -9.08 7.10 -1.54
N ASP A 21 -10.36 7.27 -1.89
CA ASP A 21 -11.49 7.00 -1.01
C ASP A 21 -11.69 5.50 -0.81
N VAL A 22 -11.59 4.72 -1.90
CA VAL A 22 -11.64 3.25 -1.83
C VAL A 22 -10.48 2.69 -1.01
N SER A 23 -9.26 3.19 -1.24
CA SER A 23 -8.05 2.75 -0.55
C SER A 23 -8.08 3.09 0.95
N ALA A 24 -8.81 4.13 1.35
CA ALA A 24 -9.05 4.46 2.75
C ALA A 24 -10.16 3.59 3.38
N ALA A 25 -11.22 3.24 2.62
CA ALA A 25 -12.40 2.57 3.15
C ALA A 25 -12.32 1.03 3.15
N LEU A 26 -11.76 0.44 2.10
CA LEU A 26 -11.80 -1.01 1.89
C LEU A 26 -10.89 -1.80 2.85
N PRO A 27 -9.62 -1.44 3.11
CA PRO A 27 -8.77 -2.20 4.01
C PRO A 27 -9.34 -2.31 5.44
N PRO A 28 -9.88 -1.23 6.07
CA PRO A 28 -10.58 -1.35 7.35
C PRO A 28 -11.81 -2.26 7.29
N ALA A 29 -12.59 -2.21 6.20
CA ALA A 29 -13.75 -3.09 6.02
C ALA A 29 -13.35 -4.57 5.94
N LEU A 30 -12.28 -4.88 5.19
CA LEU A 30 -11.73 -6.24 5.09
C LEU A 30 -11.16 -6.73 6.44
N ARG A 31 -10.53 -5.85 7.22
CA ARG A 31 -10.10 -6.17 8.60
C ARG A 31 -11.29 -6.53 9.49
N LYS A 32 -12.39 -5.77 9.41
CA LYS A 32 -13.64 -6.09 10.13
C LYS A 32 -14.24 -7.43 9.71
N ALA A 33 -14.02 -7.85 8.47
CA ALA A 33 -14.42 -9.15 7.94
C ALA A 33 -13.42 -10.30 8.27
N GLY A 34 -12.42 -10.07 9.12
CA GLY A 34 -11.48 -11.11 9.58
C GLY A 34 -10.24 -11.31 8.70
N CYS A 35 -9.94 -10.37 7.78
CA CYS A 35 -8.71 -10.41 6.99
C CYS A 35 -7.54 -9.70 7.69
N ASP A 36 -6.34 -10.27 7.61
CA ASP A 36 -5.10 -9.57 7.95
C ASP A 36 -4.66 -8.75 6.72
N VAL A 37 -4.94 -7.45 6.76
CA VAL A 37 -4.74 -6.55 5.62
C VAL A 37 -3.65 -5.53 5.91
N ARG A 38 -2.68 -5.44 5.00
CA ARG A 38 -1.67 -4.38 4.95
C ARG A 38 -1.85 -3.54 3.69
N LEU A 39 -1.43 -2.28 3.74
CA LEU A 39 -1.49 -1.38 2.61
C LEU A 39 -0.07 -1.02 2.17
N LEU A 40 0.19 -1.07 0.87
CA LEU A 40 1.43 -0.67 0.23
C LEU A 40 1.15 0.43 -0.77
N LEU A 41 1.92 1.50 -0.67
CA LEU A 41 1.88 2.63 -1.59
C LEU A 41 3.28 3.21 -1.79
N PRO A 42 3.54 3.91 -2.90
CA PRO A 42 4.80 4.60 -3.10
C PRO A 42 5.04 5.65 -2.02
N ALA A 43 6.30 5.81 -1.61
CA ALA A 43 6.72 6.83 -0.67
C ALA A 43 6.81 8.21 -1.36
N TYR A 44 5.66 8.76 -1.79
CA TYR A 44 5.62 10.09 -2.37
C TYR A 44 6.04 11.16 -1.35
N PRO A 45 6.66 12.28 -1.79
CA PRO A 45 7.13 13.32 -0.87
C PRO A 45 6.05 13.87 0.08
N ALA A 46 4.81 13.99 -0.40
CA ALA A 46 3.66 14.40 0.40
C ALA A 46 3.37 13.43 1.57
N LEU A 47 3.55 12.13 1.33
CA LEU A 47 3.40 11.09 2.36
C LEU A 47 4.58 11.06 3.32
N GLU A 48 5.81 11.22 2.83
CA GLU A 48 6.98 11.29 3.72
C GLU A 48 6.89 12.46 4.70
N THR A 49 6.35 13.59 4.24
CA THR A 49 6.15 14.78 5.08
C THR A 49 5.03 14.58 6.09
N ALA A 50 3.94 13.92 5.68
CA ALA A 50 2.77 13.71 6.53
C ALA A 50 2.95 12.60 7.58
N LEU A 51 3.88 11.66 7.35
CA LEU A 51 4.14 10.53 8.26
C LEU A 51 5.32 10.83 9.19
N THR A 52 5.04 11.06 10.48
CA THR A 52 6.03 11.42 11.50
C THR A 52 6.90 10.23 11.92
N ARG A 53 7.79 9.70 11.05
CA ARG A 53 8.83 8.67 11.31
C ARG A 53 8.42 7.38 12.06
N ALA A 54 7.18 7.24 12.49
CA ALA A 54 6.67 6.12 13.25
C ALA A 54 6.34 5.01 12.26
N ALA A 55 7.23 4.03 12.24
CA ALA A 55 7.12 2.76 11.53
C ALA A 55 7.31 2.83 10.00
N LYS A 56 8.55 3.12 9.56
CA LYS A 56 9.09 2.54 8.32
C LYS A 56 9.12 1.01 8.48
N HIS A 57 8.01 0.32 8.19
CA HIS A 57 8.08 -1.14 8.07
C HIS A 57 8.82 -1.50 6.79
N GLN A 58 9.74 -2.46 6.94
CA GLN A 58 10.70 -2.98 5.97
C GLN A 58 10.21 -2.97 4.51
N LEU A 59 11.05 -2.42 3.63
CA LEU A 59 11.05 -2.79 2.21
C LEU A 59 11.00 -4.32 2.12
N LEU A 60 9.98 -4.85 1.44
CA LEU A 60 10.05 -6.22 0.94
C LEU A 60 11.19 -6.22 -0.09
N GLN A 61 12.25 -7.01 0.13
CA GLN A 61 13.21 -7.26 -0.94
C GLN A 61 12.45 -8.00 -2.04
N LEU A 62 12.14 -7.30 -3.12
CA LEU A 62 11.66 -7.94 -4.35
C LEU A 62 12.81 -8.85 -4.82
N PRO A 63 12.56 -10.13 -5.14
CA PRO A 63 13.56 -10.93 -5.82
C PRO A 63 14.00 -10.19 -7.10
N GLN A 64 15.28 -10.24 -7.45
CA GLN A 64 15.78 -9.61 -8.67
C GLN A 64 14.89 -10.00 -9.84
N ALA A 65 14.62 -9.05 -10.74
CA ALA A 65 13.70 -9.17 -11.86
C ALA A 65 13.93 -10.39 -12.80
N GLY A 66 15.02 -11.15 -12.60
CA GLY A 66 15.33 -12.41 -13.29
C GLY A 66 14.84 -13.71 -12.63
N ALA A 67 14.10 -13.66 -11.51
CA ALA A 67 13.40 -14.85 -10.97
C ALA A 67 12.04 -15.10 -11.65
N LEU A 68 11.64 -14.21 -12.57
CA LEU A 68 10.51 -14.38 -13.49
C LEU A 68 11.11 -14.96 -14.79
N GLY A 69 10.65 -16.15 -15.20
CA GLY A 69 11.23 -16.92 -16.31
C GLY A 69 11.31 -16.19 -17.67
N PRO A 70 11.96 -16.81 -18.67
CA PRO A 70 12.56 -16.14 -19.82
C PRO A 70 11.55 -15.80 -20.93
N GLN A 71 10.65 -14.85 -20.72
CA GLN A 71 9.72 -14.39 -21.76
C GLN A 71 9.53 -12.86 -21.73
N LEU A 72 10.65 -12.12 -21.77
CA LEU A 72 10.70 -10.83 -22.45
C LEU A 72 11.11 -11.07 -23.90
#